data_AF-U3P9W5-F1
#
_entry.id   AF-U3P9W5-F1
#
_cell.length_a   1.000
_cell.length_b   1.000
_cell.length_c   1.000
_cell.angle_alpha   90.00
_cell.angle_beta   90.00
_cell.angle_gamma   90.00
#
_symmetry.space_group_name_H-M   'P 1'
#
loop_
_entity.id
_entity.type
_entity.pdbx_description
1 polymer ?
#
loop_
_entity_poly.entity_id
_entity_poly.type
_entity_poly.pdbx_seq_one_letter_code
_entity_poly.pdbx_strand_id
1 'polypeptide(L)'
;MRLSRTFSRLLIAGIATITLVAGTAGAAQAEDFYTTSGDFSWRSTGVERLANCAATQWYNNGQVGSDITNCTSAGSDPYWDGVHLKAAEYVELIGERVPYRSDQNCPAMHGFAYVKCYYVGGRSHGNPVMTIAVESYGYGGITARVSWYYL
;
A
#
# COMPACT_ATOMS: atom_id res chain seq x y z
N MET A 1 42.05 56.27 -0.54
CA MET A 1 42.37 54.92 -1.05
C MET A 1 43.28 54.20 -0.08
N ARG A 2 42.80 53.11 0.53
CA ARG A 2 43.52 51.85 0.83
C ARG A 2 42.54 50.93 1.56
N LEU A 3 41.97 49.99 0.79
CA LEU A 3 41.21 48.84 1.31
C LEU A 3 42.12 48.00 2.19
N SER A 4 41.68 47.71 3.42
CA SER A 4 42.23 46.61 4.22
C SER A 4 41.11 45.62 4.50
N ARG A 5 41.26 44.42 3.92
CA ARG A 5 40.41 43.26 4.13
C ARG A 5 40.74 42.67 5.50
N THR A 6 39.75 42.56 6.37
CA THR A 6 39.80 41.64 7.51
C THR A 6 38.54 40.80 7.50
N PHE A 7 38.66 39.65 6.83
CA PHE A 7 37.80 38.50 7.02
C PHE A 7 38.06 37.95 8.43
N SER A 8 37.05 37.93 9.29
CA SER A 8 36.99 36.99 10.42
C SER A 8 35.53 36.67 10.73
N ARG A 9 35.10 35.63 10.01
CA ARG A 9 33.99 34.70 10.22
C ARG A 9 33.21 34.92 11.54
N LEU A 10 32.06 35.56 11.38
CA LEU A 10 30.90 35.47 12.26
C LEU A 10 30.51 34.01 12.48
N LEU A 11 30.73 33.48 13.70
CA LEU A 11 30.07 32.28 14.19
C LEU A 11 28.66 32.68 14.64
N ILE A 12 27.73 32.66 13.68
CA ILE A 12 26.31 32.86 13.94
C ILE A 12 25.78 31.58 14.59
N ALA A 13 25.35 31.71 15.85
CA ALA A 13 24.48 30.77 16.53
C ALA A 13 23.18 30.64 15.72
N GLY A 14 23.03 29.50 15.02
CA GLY A 14 21.79 29.12 14.36
C GLY A 14 20.97 28.24 15.29
N ILE A 15 20.05 28.84 16.03
CA ILE A 15 18.96 28.13 16.71
C ILE A 15 18.12 27.50 15.60
N ALA A 16 18.21 26.18 15.44
CA ALA A 16 17.28 25.44 14.59
C ALA A 16 15.94 25.35 15.32
N THR A 17 15.12 26.38 15.17
CA THR A 17 13.68 26.29 15.46
C THR A 17 13.08 25.31 14.48
N ILE A 18 12.82 24.08 14.92
CA ILE A 18 11.90 23.18 14.21
C ILE A 18 10.51 23.79 14.39
N THR A 19 10.08 24.54 13.38
CA THR A 19 8.68 24.90 13.18
C THR A 19 7.93 23.60 12.89
N LEU A 20 7.34 23.00 13.92
CA LEU A 20 6.25 22.04 13.73
C LEU A 20 5.11 22.81 13.07
N VAL A 21 5.03 22.71 11.75
CA VAL A 21 3.87 23.17 10.99
C VAL A 21 2.69 22.38 11.54
N ALA A 22 1.81 23.08 12.25
CA ALA A 22 0.46 22.67 12.54
C ALA A 22 -0.30 22.59 11.21
N GLY A 23 0.04 21.60 10.40
CA GLY A 23 -0.80 21.11 9.32
C GLY A 23 -1.85 20.27 9.99
N THR A 24 -3.07 20.79 10.03
CA THR A 24 -4.32 20.14 10.43
C THR A 24 -4.24 18.62 10.36
N ALA A 25 -3.78 18.00 11.45
CA ALA A 25 -4.09 16.63 11.74
C ALA A 25 -5.58 16.64 12.09
N GLY A 26 -6.42 16.50 11.06
CA GLY A 26 -7.49 15.54 11.23
C GLY A 26 -6.77 14.26 11.61
N ALA A 27 -6.68 14.01 12.91
CA ALA A 27 -6.30 12.71 13.41
C ALA A 27 -7.35 11.80 12.80
N ALA A 28 -7.00 11.23 11.65
CA ALA A 28 -7.67 10.08 11.12
C ALA A 28 -7.73 9.14 12.31
N GLN A 29 -8.94 8.87 12.78
CA GLN A 29 -9.16 7.66 13.53
C GLN A 29 -8.65 6.60 12.56
N ALA A 30 -7.42 6.11 12.77
CA ALA A 30 -7.00 4.88 12.14
C ALA A 30 -8.04 3.90 12.65
N GLU A 31 -8.98 3.51 11.79
CA GLU A 31 -9.99 2.56 12.15
C GLU A 31 -9.21 1.31 12.54
N ASP A 32 -9.20 0.93 13.82
CA ASP A 32 -8.43 -0.23 14.35
C ASP A 32 -8.71 -1.53 13.57
N PHE A 33 -9.78 -1.49 12.77
CA PHE A 33 -10.36 -2.51 11.93
C PHE A 33 -9.79 -2.57 10.50
N TYR A 34 -9.18 -1.51 9.97
CA TYR A 34 -8.52 -1.51 8.67
C TYR A 34 -7.09 -1.02 8.79
N THR A 35 -6.13 -1.94 8.63
CA THR A 35 -4.72 -1.65 8.83
C THR A 35 -3.90 -1.98 7.60
N THR A 36 -2.94 -1.12 7.27
CA THR A 36 -1.99 -1.33 6.19
C THR A 36 -0.57 -1.22 6.75
N SER A 37 0.32 -2.13 6.35
CA SER A 37 1.70 -2.17 6.81
C SER A 37 2.65 -2.65 5.70
N GLY A 38 3.96 -2.49 5.90
CA GLY A 38 4.96 -2.91 4.91
C GLY A 38 5.17 -1.92 3.76
N ASP A 39 5.68 -2.41 2.63
CA ASP A 39 6.03 -1.58 1.48
C ASP A 39 4.88 -1.48 0.47
N PHE A 40 4.17 -0.36 0.54
CA PHE A 40 3.23 0.13 -0.48
C PHE A 40 3.74 1.43 -1.13
N SER A 41 5.05 1.67 -1.16
CA SER A 41 5.66 2.95 -1.57
C SER A 41 5.25 3.47 -2.96
N TRP A 42 4.59 2.65 -3.77
CA TRP A 42 4.04 2.98 -5.07
C TRP A 42 2.50 3.05 -5.03
N ARG A 43 1.92 4.15 -5.53
CA ARG A 43 0.45 4.35 -5.64
C ARG A 43 -0.34 3.78 -4.44
N SER A 44 0.16 3.96 -3.21
CA SER A 44 -0.20 3.19 -2.03
C SER A 44 -1.72 2.98 -1.90
N THR A 45 -2.48 4.07 -1.96
CA THR A 45 -3.93 4.06 -1.85
C THR A 45 -4.62 3.21 -2.92
N GLY A 46 -4.23 3.32 -4.19
CA GLY A 46 -4.87 2.55 -5.25
C GLY A 46 -4.59 1.05 -5.16
N VAL A 47 -3.42 0.70 -4.64
CA VAL A 47 -2.98 -0.69 -4.43
C VAL A 47 -3.71 -1.31 -3.26
N GLU A 48 -3.74 -0.60 -2.14
CA GLU A 48 -4.46 -0.97 -0.93
C GLU A 48 -5.93 -1.23 -1.26
N ARG A 49 -6.60 -0.32 -1.98
CA ARG A 49 -8.00 -0.49 -2.38
C ARG A 49 -8.25 -1.70 -3.30
N LEU A 50 -7.38 -1.92 -4.29
CA LEU A 50 -7.45 -3.09 -5.16
C LEU A 50 -7.27 -4.39 -4.37
N ALA A 51 -6.32 -4.41 -3.44
CA ALA A 51 -6.04 -5.54 -2.58
C ALA A 51 -7.18 -5.82 -1.60
N ASN A 52 -7.73 -4.79 -0.95
CA ASN A 52 -8.89 -4.89 -0.08
C ASN A 52 -10.10 -5.47 -0.82
N CYS A 53 -10.39 -4.96 -2.03
CA CYS A 53 -11.47 -5.49 -2.83
C CYS A 53 -11.29 -6.98 -3.13
N ALA A 54 -10.11 -7.38 -3.58
CA ALA A 54 -9.84 -8.77 -3.91
C ALA A 54 -9.94 -9.68 -2.67
N ALA A 55 -9.34 -9.27 -1.55
CA ALA A 55 -9.38 -10.00 -0.29
C ALA A 55 -10.82 -10.14 0.24
N THR A 56 -11.62 -9.07 0.13
CA THR A 56 -13.05 -9.07 0.47
C THR A 56 -13.84 -10.04 -0.40
N GLN A 57 -13.62 -10.07 -1.72
CA GLN A 57 -14.31 -11.01 -2.61
C GLN A 57 -13.95 -12.46 -2.32
N TRP A 58 -12.69 -12.72 -2.00
CA TRP A 58 -12.26 -14.04 -1.55
C TRP A 58 -12.94 -14.44 -0.24
N TYR A 59 -12.92 -13.57 0.77
CA TYR A 59 -13.51 -13.87 2.08
C TYR A 59 -15.03 -14.10 2.00
N ASN A 60 -15.74 -13.18 1.32
CA ASN A 60 -17.20 -13.17 1.31
C ASN A 60 -17.80 -14.21 0.37
N ASN A 61 -17.11 -14.54 -0.72
CA ASN A 61 -17.68 -15.27 -1.86
C ASN A 61 -16.77 -16.41 -2.37
N GLY A 62 -15.58 -16.61 -1.80
CA GLY A 62 -14.63 -17.64 -2.24
C GLY A 62 -14.01 -17.41 -3.61
N GLN A 63 -14.09 -16.18 -4.14
CA GLN A 63 -13.64 -15.87 -5.51
C GLN A 63 -12.12 -15.71 -5.60
N VAL A 64 -11.54 -16.14 -6.72
CA VAL A 64 -10.12 -16.01 -7.05
C VAL A 64 -9.92 -15.64 -8.51
N GLY A 65 -8.76 -15.06 -8.83
CA GLY A 65 -8.30 -14.84 -10.21
C GLY A 65 -9.30 -14.05 -11.07
N SER A 66 -9.73 -14.67 -12.16
CA SER A 66 -10.66 -14.09 -13.13
C SER A 66 -12.09 -13.93 -12.58
N ASP A 67 -12.48 -14.69 -11.56
CA ASP A 67 -13.83 -14.66 -11.01
C ASP A 67 -14.11 -13.37 -10.24
N ILE A 68 -13.05 -12.68 -9.80
CA ILE A 68 -13.11 -11.36 -9.19
C ILE A 68 -13.24 -10.32 -10.31
N THR A 69 -14.47 -10.07 -10.79
CA THR A 69 -14.73 -9.12 -11.89
C THR A 69 -14.88 -7.67 -11.41
N ASN A 70 -15.33 -7.46 -10.17
CA ASN A 70 -15.84 -6.18 -9.70
C ASN A 70 -14.78 -5.26 -9.07
N CYS A 71 -13.52 -5.70 -9.03
CA CYS A 71 -12.45 -4.97 -8.35
C CYS A 71 -11.56 -4.13 -9.28
N THR A 72 -11.82 -4.10 -10.59
CA THR A 72 -10.92 -3.40 -11.54
C THR A 72 -10.89 -1.89 -11.34
N SER A 73 -12.01 -1.28 -10.90
CA SER A 73 -12.12 0.15 -10.59
C SER A 73 -11.84 0.50 -9.13
N ALA A 74 -11.57 -0.49 -8.28
CA ALA A 74 -11.41 -0.28 -6.84
C ALA A 74 -10.27 0.71 -6.51
N GLY A 75 -9.20 0.72 -7.30
CA GLY A 75 -8.05 1.61 -7.08
C GLY A 75 -8.39 3.12 -7.08
N SER A 76 -9.52 3.52 -7.65
CA SER A 76 -9.99 4.91 -7.68
C SER A 76 -11.19 5.18 -6.77
N ASP A 77 -11.70 4.16 -6.08
CA ASP A 77 -12.95 4.23 -5.33
C ASP A 77 -12.66 4.25 -3.81
N PRO A 78 -12.91 5.39 -3.11
CA PRO A 78 -12.67 5.51 -1.68
C PRO A 78 -13.58 4.62 -0.83
N TYR A 79 -14.61 4.00 -1.42
CA TYR A 79 -15.37 2.95 -0.75
C TYR A 79 -14.42 1.92 -0.10
N TRP A 80 -13.34 1.55 -0.80
CA TRP A 80 -12.37 0.52 -0.37
C TRP A 80 -11.31 0.97 0.64
N ASP A 81 -11.48 2.15 1.27
CA ASP A 81 -10.60 2.60 2.35
C ASP A 81 -11.02 2.06 3.74
N GLY A 82 -11.99 1.14 3.80
CA GLY A 82 -12.48 0.54 5.04
C GLY A 82 -12.78 -0.97 4.95
N VAL A 83 -13.47 -1.50 5.95
CA VAL A 83 -13.79 -2.95 6.05
C VAL A 83 -15.12 -3.29 5.36
N HIS A 84 -15.12 -4.37 4.57
CA HIS A 84 -16.30 -4.83 3.81
C HIS A 84 -16.58 -6.33 3.92
N LEU A 85 -16.10 -6.96 4.99
CA LEU A 85 -16.32 -8.38 5.24
C LEU A 85 -17.73 -8.61 5.81
N LYS A 86 -18.39 -9.70 5.43
CA LYS A 86 -19.76 -10.04 5.88
C LYS A 86 -19.82 -10.59 7.31
N ALA A 87 -18.72 -11.17 7.79
CA ALA A 87 -18.69 -11.96 9.03
C ALA A 87 -17.44 -11.71 9.89
N ALA A 88 -16.73 -10.62 9.62
CA ALA A 88 -15.56 -10.20 10.38
C ALA A 88 -15.43 -8.68 10.29
N GLU A 89 -14.66 -8.11 11.21
CA GLU A 89 -14.54 -6.66 11.35
C GLU A 89 -13.12 -6.17 11.10
N TYR A 90 -12.16 -7.05 10.81
CA TYR A 90 -10.76 -6.66 10.64
C TYR A 90 -10.22 -7.05 9.26
N VAL A 91 -9.49 -6.10 8.64
CA VAL A 91 -8.70 -6.30 7.44
C VAL A 91 -7.30 -5.76 7.71
N GLU A 92 -6.30 -6.60 7.45
CA GLU A 92 -4.89 -6.19 7.42
C GLU A 92 -4.32 -6.44 6.03
N LEU A 93 -3.67 -5.44 5.47
CA LEU A 93 -2.91 -5.56 4.23
C LEU A 93 -1.42 -5.37 4.51
N ILE A 94 -0.61 -6.36 4.12
CA ILE A 94 0.85 -6.34 4.30
C ILE A 94 1.51 -6.26 2.92
N GLY A 95 2.12 -5.12 2.62
CA GLY A 95 2.84 -4.86 1.37
C GLY A 95 4.27 -5.37 1.43
N GLU A 96 4.73 -6.02 0.35
CA GLU A 96 6.10 -6.48 0.21
C GLU A 96 6.59 -6.29 -1.21
N ARG A 97 7.65 -5.50 -1.38
CA ARG A 97 8.36 -5.42 -2.65
C ARG A 97 9.27 -6.63 -2.81
N VAL A 98 9.09 -7.36 -3.91
CA VAL A 98 9.92 -8.52 -4.25
C VAL A 98 10.77 -8.26 -5.50
N PRO A 99 11.87 -9.01 -5.70
CA PRO A 99 12.65 -8.92 -6.93
C PRO A 99 11.82 -9.33 -8.16
N TYR A 100 11.99 -8.60 -9.26
CA TYR A 100 11.41 -8.98 -10.56
C TYR A 100 11.97 -10.32 -11.04
N ARG A 101 11.10 -11.11 -11.67
CA ARG A 101 11.42 -12.43 -12.21
C ARG A 101 10.82 -12.58 -13.61
N SER A 102 11.68 -12.68 -14.62
CA SER A 102 11.26 -12.79 -16.03
C SER A 102 10.59 -14.12 -16.38
N ASP A 103 10.76 -15.15 -15.53
CA ASP A 103 10.12 -16.45 -15.67
C ASP A 103 8.70 -16.50 -15.09
N GLN A 104 8.23 -15.40 -14.49
CA GLN A 104 6.93 -15.32 -13.84
C GLN A 104 6.10 -14.17 -14.42
N ASN A 105 4.81 -14.44 -14.64
CA ASN A 105 3.87 -13.40 -15.08
C ASN A 105 3.49 -12.45 -13.93
N CYS A 106 3.52 -12.94 -12.70
CA CYS A 106 3.13 -12.23 -11.49
C CYS A 106 4.12 -12.55 -10.36
N PRO A 107 4.28 -11.67 -9.37
CA PRO A 107 5.00 -11.97 -8.14
C PRO A 107 4.56 -13.31 -7.53
N ALA A 108 5.49 -14.02 -6.92
CA ALA A 108 5.16 -15.22 -6.17
C ALA A 108 4.15 -14.89 -5.05
N MET A 109 3.22 -15.80 -4.77
CA MET A 109 2.30 -15.63 -3.65
C MET A 109 3.06 -15.88 -2.34
N HIS A 110 2.89 -14.98 -1.37
CA HIS A 110 3.31 -15.20 0.00
C HIS A 110 2.04 -15.28 0.87
N GLY A 111 1.67 -16.48 1.31
CA GLY A 111 0.40 -16.76 1.97
C GLY A 111 -0.05 -18.20 1.68
N PHE A 112 -1.15 -18.64 2.29
CA PHE A 112 -1.66 -19.99 2.08
C PHE A 112 -2.65 -20.08 0.91
N ALA A 113 -3.28 -18.98 0.51
CA ALA A 113 -4.23 -18.96 -0.61
C ALA A 113 -3.98 -17.81 -1.57
N TYR A 114 -3.79 -18.14 -2.86
CA TYR A 114 -3.77 -17.13 -3.92
C TYR A 114 -5.15 -16.49 -4.07
N VAL A 115 -5.18 -15.15 -4.20
CA VAL A 115 -6.40 -14.39 -4.48
C VAL A 115 -6.38 -13.87 -5.90
N LYS A 116 -5.45 -12.98 -6.24
CA LYS A 116 -5.44 -12.33 -7.56
C LYS A 116 -4.12 -11.69 -7.91
N CYS A 117 -3.79 -11.70 -9.20
CA CYS A 117 -2.74 -10.89 -9.79
C CYS A 117 -3.31 -9.70 -10.55
N TYR A 118 -2.66 -8.54 -10.40
CA TYR A 118 -3.00 -7.31 -11.09
C TYR A 118 -1.79 -6.72 -11.82
N TYR A 119 -2.01 -6.30 -13.06
CA TYR A 119 -1.12 -5.41 -13.80
C TYR A 119 -1.63 -3.98 -13.64
N VAL A 120 -1.15 -3.27 -12.63
CA VAL A 120 -1.72 -1.97 -12.28
C VAL A 120 -1.25 -0.91 -13.26
N GLY A 121 -2.19 -0.31 -13.99
CA GLY A 121 -1.89 0.58 -15.11
C GLY A 121 -1.58 -0.14 -16.43
N GLY A 122 -1.71 -1.47 -16.50
CA GLY A 122 -1.51 -2.28 -17.70
C GLY A 122 -0.13 -2.94 -17.81
N ARG A 123 0.06 -3.74 -18.87
CA ARG A 123 1.29 -4.55 -19.11
C ARG A 123 2.36 -3.75 -19.86
N SER A 124 2.94 -2.75 -19.19
CA SER A 124 4.01 -1.91 -19.75
C SER A 124 5.17 -1.76 -18.78
N HIS A 125 6.39 -1.61 -19.29
CA HIS A 125 7.57 -1.37 -18.46
C HIS A 125 7.37 -0.12 -17.59
N GLY A 126 7.78 -0.19 -16.33
CA GLY A 126 7.53 0.85 -15.32
C GLY A 126 6.15 0.76 -14.66
N ASN A 127 5.24 -0.10 -15.15
CA ASN A 127 4.02 -0.39 -14.43
C ASN A 127 4.23 -1.54 -13.43
N PRO A 128 3.65 -1.43 -12.23
CA PRO A 128 3.75 -2.45 -11.20
C PRO A 128 2.83 -3.63 -11.45
N VAL A 129 3.28 -4.80 -11.00
CA VAL A 129 2.51 -6.04 -10.96
C VAL A 129 2.48 -6.52 -9.53
N MET A 130 1.30 -6.92 -9.08
CA MET A 130 1.11 -7.39 -7.72
C MET A 130 0.35 -8.70 -7.69
N THR A 131 0.67 -9.52 -6.70
CA THR A 131 -0.06 -10.73 -6.31
C THR A 131 -0.60 -10.53 -4.91
N ILE A 132 -1.90 -10.74 -4.75
CA ILE A 132 -2.58 -10.75 -3.47
C ILE A 132 -2.79 -12.19 -3.05
N ALA A 133 -2.43 -12.50 -1.82
CA ALA A 133 -2.62 -13.80 -1.20
C ALA A 133 -3.14 -13.63 0.23
N VAL A 134 -3.90 -14.61 0.71
CA VAL A 134 -4.36 -14.65 2.10
C VAL A 134 -3.30 -15.31 2.96
N GLU A 135 -2.95 -14.65 4.07
CA GLU A 135 -2.01 -15.16 5.08
C GLU A 135 -2.77 -15.74 6.28
N SER A 136 -3.87 -15.11 6.68
CA SER A 136 -4.75 -15.61 7.73
C SER A 136 -6.20 -15.19 7.50
N TYR A 137 -7.17 -15.95 8.01
CA TYR A 137 -8.58 -15.57 8.00
C TYR A 137 -9.36 -16.25 9.13
N GLY A 138 -10.47 -15.64 9.55
CA GLY A 138 -11.41 -16.23 10.52
C GLY A 138 -12.39 -15.19 11.05
N TYR A 139 -13.11 -15.52 12.14
CA TYR A 139 -14.07 -14.62 12.79
C TYR A 139 -13.47 -13.26 13.19
N GLY A 140 -12.16 -13.23 13.44
CA GLY A 140 -11.45 -12.01 13.79
C GLY A 140 -11.17 -11.09 12.61
N GLY A 141 -11.09 -11.59 11.36
CA GLY A 141 -10.64 -10.79 10.21
C GLY A 141 -9.99 -11.57 9.09
N ILE A 142 -9.34 -10.83 8.19
CA ILE A 142 -8.45 -11.35 7.15
C ILE A 142 -7.14 -10.56 7.14
N THR A 143 -6.01 -11.28 7.07
CA THR A 143 -4.72 -10.68 6.71
C THR A 143 -4.39 -11.11 5.28
N ALA A 144 -4.22 -10.14 4.39
CA ALA A 144 -3.79 -10.36 3.02
C ALA A 144 -2.40 -9.76 2.78
N ARG A 145 -1.56 -10.51 2.09
CA ARG A 145 -0.23 -10.09 1.69
C ARG A 145 -0.21 -9.70 0.22
N VAL A 146 0.45 -8.59 -0.07
CA VAL A 146 0.56 -8.00 -1.40
C VAL A 146 2.03 -7.99 -1.80
N SER A 147 2.45 -9.01 -2.54
CA SER A 147 3.79 -9.09 -3.12
C SER A 147 3.80 -8.35 -4.45
N TRP A 148 4.75 -7.45 -4.68
CA TRP A 148 4.78 -6.63 -5.90
C TRP A 148 6.18 -6.35 -6.45
N TYR A 149 6.27 -6.06 -7.75
CA TYR A 149 7.46 -5.56 -8.43
C TYR A 149 7.07 -4.59 -9.56
N TYR A 150 8.06 -3.95 -10.21
CA TYR A 150 7.88 -3.25 -11.49
C TYR A 150 8.22 -4.14 -12.69
N LEU A 151 7.44 -4.04 -13.78
CA LEU A 151 7.78 -4.59 -15.10
C LEU A 151 8.91 -3.82 -15.76
#